data_AF-A0A919ZW30-F1
#
_entry.id   AF-A0A919ZW30-F1
#
_cell.length_a   1.000
_cell.length_b   1.000
_cell.length_c   1.000
_cell.angle_alpha   90.00
_cell.angle_beta   90.00
_cell.angle_gamma   90.00
#
_symmetry.space_group_name_H-M   'P 1'
#
loop_
_entity.id
_entity.type
_entity.pdbx_description
1 polymer ?
#
loop_
_entity_poly.entity_id
_entity_poly.type
_entity_poly.pdbx_seq_one_letter_code
_entity_poly.pdbx_strand_id
1 'polypeptide(L)'
;MKPQMKREEASVEMMELAFSRMSDEVNALIDLKTKEMATARDEAREASSAKSRFFANMSHELRTPLNAIIGYSEMLLEDCEDLGNDEMVPDLKRITNSSKHLLSLINNVLDLSKLKQVKWTCISHLST
;
A
#
# COMPACT_ATOMS: atom_id res chain seq x y z
N MET A 1 25.30 -45.17 -49.75
CA MET A 1 25.01 -45.15 -48.30
C MET A 1 25.50 -43.89 -47.59
N LYS A 2 26.76 -43.46 -47.76
CA LYS A 2 27.35 -42.29 -47.06
C LYS A 2 26.65 -40.90 -47.22
N PRO A 3 26.00 -40.55 -48.36
CA PRO A 3 25.44 -39.21 -48.51
C PRO A 3 24.10 -38.97 -47.78
N GLN A 4 23.35 -40.03 -47.45
CA GLN A 4 22.11 -39.87 -46.67
C GLN A 4 22.39 -39.67 -45.16
N MET A 5 23.37 -40.40 -44.61
CA MET A 5 23.78 -40.28 -43.21
C MET A 5 24.30 -38.87 -42.87
N LYS A 6 25.11 -38.26 -43.75
CA LYS A 6 25.56 -36.86 -43.61
C LYS A 6 24.42 -35.83 -43.68
N ARG A 7 23.34 -36.14 -44.42
CA ARG A 7 22.19 -35.25 -44.56
C ARG A 7 21.30 -35.29 -43.32
N GLU A 8 21.23 -36.45 -42.67
CA GLU A 8 20.51 -36.68 -41.43
C GLU A 8 21.26 -36.07 -40.23
N GLU A 9 22.58 -36.22 -40.16
CA GLU A 9 23.44 -35.51 -39.20
C GLU A 9 23.32 -33.98 -39.32
N ALA A 10 23.38 -33.44 -40.53
CA ALA A 10 23.20 -32.00 -40.76
C ALA A 10 21.78 -31.51 -40.39
N SER A 11 20.76 -32.36 -40.53
CA SER A 11 19.39 -32.04 -40.10
C SER A 11 19.24 -32.00 -38.58
N VAL A 12 19.93 -32.90 -37.87
CA VAL A 12 19.94 -32.94 -36.40
C VAL A 12 20.70 -31.73 -35.84
N GLU A 13 21.88 -31.43 -36.39
CA GLU A 13 22.69 -30.28 -35.98
C GLU A 13 21.94 -28.94 -36.21
N MET A 14 21.21 -28.84 -37.33
CA MET A 14 20.37 -27.67 -37.62
C MET A 14 19.22 -27.53 -36.61
N MET A 15 18.63 -28.66 -36.16
CA MET A 15 17.56 -28.66 -35.17
C MET A 15 18.08 -28.31 -33.76
N GLU A 16 19.26 -28.80 -33.38
CA GLU A 16 19.93 -28.43 -32.12
C GLU A 16 20.27 -26.94 -32.08
N LEU A 17 20.82 -26.39 -33.18
CA LEU A 17 21.07 -24.95 -33.32
C LEU A 17 19.78 -24.13 -33.24
N ALA A 18 18.70 -24.59 -33.89
CA ALA A 18 17.40 -23.93 -33.82
C ALA A 18 16.82 -23.95 -32.39
N PHE A 19 16.93 -25.09 -31.69
CA PHE A 19 16.49 -25.24 -30.32
C PHE A 19 17.28 -24.33 -29.36
N SER A 20 18.61 -24.30 -29.48
CA SER A 20 19.46 -23.41 -28.66
C SER A 20 19.08 -21.94 -28.87
N ARG A 21 18.89 -21.50 -30.12
CA ARG A 21 18.47 -20.13 -30.41
C ARG A 21 17.11 -19.78 -29.84
N MET A 22 16.13 -20.68 -29.96
CA MET A 22 14.80 -20.46 -29.37
C MET A 22 14.87 -20.43 -27.84
N SER A 23 15.69 -21.27 -27.21
CA SER A 23 15.91 -21.26 -25.77
C SER A 23 16.51 -19.93 -25.31
N ASP A 24 17.52 -19.43 -26.02
CA ASP A 24 18.15 -18.14 -25.71
C ASP A 24 17.15 -16.97 -25.87
N GLU A 25 16.32 -16.99 -26.91
CA GLU A 25 15.31 -15.96 -27.15
C GLU A 25 14.20 -15.97 -26.08
N VAL A 26 13.76 -17.16 -25.66
CA VAL A 26 12.80 -17.31 -24.56
C VAL A 26 13.38 -16.80 -23.25
N ASN A 27 14.63 -17.15 -22.93
CA ASN A 27 15.29 -16.67 -21.71
C ASN A 27 15.46 -15.15 -21.71
N ALA A 28 15.88 -14.57 -22.84
CA ALA A 28 16.01 -13.13 -22.98
C ALA A 28 14.65 -12.41 -22.80
N LEU A 29 13.55 -12.99 -23.31
CA LEU A 29 12.21 -12.46 -23.12
C LEU A 29 11.75 -12.56 -21.65
N ILE A 30 12.03 -13.68 -20.99
CA ILE A 30 11.74 -13.87 -19.55
C ILE A 30 12.47 -12.83 -18.73
N ASP A 31 13.77 -12.60 -18.98
CA ASP A 31 14.57 -11.62 -18.26
C ASP A 31 14.03 -10.19 -18.45
N LEU A 32 13.69 -9.84 -19.69
CA LEU A 32 13.07 -8.55 -20.00
C LEU A 32 11.77 -8.36 -19.23
N LYS A 33 10.86 -9.35 -19.27
CA LYS A 33 9.57 -9.27 -18.58
C LYS A 33 9.72 -9.26 -17.06
N THR A 34 10.66 -10.03 -16.53
CA THR A 34 10.96 -10.04 -15.09
C THR A 34 11.46 -8.68 -14.63
N LYS A 35 12.31 -8.02 -15.43
CA LYS A 35 12.79 -6.66 -15.15
C LYS A 35 11.67 -5.62 -15.21
N GLU A 36 10.83 -5.65 -16.24
CA GLU A 36 9.65 -4.77 -16.36
C GLU A 36 8.71 -4.93 -15.16
N MET A 37 8.42 -6.17 -14.77
CA MET A 37 7.59 -6.46 -13.60
C MET A 37 8.23 -5.97 -12.29
N ALA A 38 9.55 -6.12 -12.14
CA ALA A 38 10.27 -5.62 -10.98
C ALA A 38 10.17 -4.09 -10.87
N THR A 39 10.39 -3.38 -11.97
CA THR A 39 10.26 -1.91 -12.02
C THR A 39 8.82 -1.48 -11.68
N ALA A 40 7.81 -2.05 -12.35
CA ALA A 40 6.42 -1.71 -12.08
C ALA A 40 6.00 -2.01 -10.63
N ARG A 41 6.50 -3.11 -10.05
CA ARG A 41 6.29 -3.45 -8.64
C ARG A 41 6.91 -2.40 -7.72
N ASP A 42 8.14 -1.98 -8.00
CA ASP A 42 8.87 -1.05 -7.15
C ASP A 42 8.26 0.35 -7.22
N GLU A 43 7.83 0.81 -8.39
CA GLU A 43 7.04 2.03 -8.56
C GLU A 43 5.72 1.99 -7.77
N ALA A 44 4.98 0.86 -7.87
CA ALA A 44 3.74 0.69 -7.12
C ALA A 44 3.97 0.69 -5.60
N ARG A 45 5.09 0.12 -5.14
CA ARG A 45 5.48 0.14 -3.72
C ARG A 45 5.83 1.54 -3.26
N GLU A 46 6.57 2.30 -4.05
CA GLU A 46 6.93 3.67 -3.73
C GLU A 46 5.68 4.55 -3.64
N ALA A 47 4.79 4.47 -4.63
CA ALA A 47 3.51 5.19 -4.62
C ALA A 47 2.65 4.82 -3.40
N SER A 48 2.59 3.54 -3.04
CA SER A 48 1.87 3.09 -1.85
C SER A 48 2.52 3.63 -0.56
N SER A 49 3.84 3.64 -0.46
CA SER A 49 4.57 4.19 0.68
C SER A 49 4.36 5.69 0.83
N ALA A 50 4.43 6.44 -0.27
CA ALA A 50 4.14 7.87 -0.31
C ALA A 50 2.71 8.18 0.15
N LYS A 51 1.72 7.40 -0.32
CA LYS A 51 0.32 7.51 0.12
C LYS A 51 0.18 7.27 1.63
N SER A 52 0.79 6.22 2.18
CA SER A 52 0.74 5.94 3.62
C SER A 52 1.40 7.04 4.45
N ARG A 53 2.54 7.58 4.00
CA ARG A 53 3.21 8.71 4.67
C ARG A 53 2.34 9.98 4.67
N PHE A 54 1.71 10.30 3.55
CA PHE A 54 0.80 11.44 3.43
C PHE A 54 -0.34 11.36 4.47
N PHE A 55 -1.05 10.22 4.54
CA PHE A 55 -2.14 10.06 5.51
C PHE A 55 -1.66 10.06 6.97
N ALA A 56 -0.48 9.50 7.25
CA ALA A 56 0.09 9.56 8.60
C ALA A 56 0.35 11.00 9.03
N ASN A 57 0.99 11.81 8.18
CA ASN A 57 1.28 13.21 8.48
C ASN A 57 -0.01 14.01 8.70
N MET A 58 -0.98 13.88 7.80
CA MET A 58 -2.29 14.54 7.94
C MET A 58 -3.02 14.11 9.22
N SER A 59 -2.97 12.83 9.60
CA SER A 59 -3.57 12.35 10.85
C SER A 59 -2.95 13.04 12.08
N HIS A 60 -1.63 13.20 12.10
CA HIS A 60 -0.95 13.92 13.18
C HIS A 60 -1.33 15.40 13.22
N GLU A 61 -1.36 16.07 12.07
CA GLU A 61 -1.71 17.48 11.97
C GLU A 61 -3.18 17.76 12.35
N LEU A 62 -4.09 16.83 12.07
CA LEU A 62 -5.51 16.94 12.42
C LEU A 62 -5.81 16.59 13.89
N ARG A 63 -5.01 15.72 14.52
CA ARG A 63 -5.17 15.35 15.94
C ARG A 63 -5.06 16.55 16.86
N THR A 64 -4.10 17.45 16.61
CA THR A 64 -3.86 18.63 17.44
C THR A 64 -5.07 19.58 17.50
N PRO A 65 -5.62 20.10 16.38
CA PRO A 65 -6.79 20.96 16.42
C PRO A 65 -8.05 20.23 16.91
N LEU A 66 -8.22 18.93 16.61
CA LEU A 66 -9.36 18.17 17.14
C LEU A 66 -9.30 17.99 18.65
N ASN A 67 -8.13 17.67 19.20
CA ASN A 67 -7.96 17.58 20.65
C ASN A 67 -8.18 18.93 21.33
N ALA A 68 -7.79 20.03 20.70
CA ALA A 68 -8.11 21.37 21.18
C ALA A 68 -9.63 21.61 21.20
N ILE A 69 -10.35 21.29 20.12
CA ILE A 69 -11.82 21.43 20.07
C ILE A 69 -12.49 20.57 21.15
N ILE A 70 -12.04 19.31 21.33
CA ILE A 70 -12.56 18.43 22.38
C ILE A 70 -12.32 19.06 23.76
N GLY A 71 -11.09 19.46 24.06
CA GLY A 71 -10.73 20.07 25.35
C GLY A 71 -11.52 21.36 25.64
N TYR A 72 -11.65 22.26 24.66
CA TYR A 72 -12.46 23.47 24.84
C TYR A 72 -13.94 23.14 25.02
N SER A 73 -14.48 22.16 24.28
CA SER A 73 -15.88 21.75 24.43
C SER A 73 -16.17 21.09 25.79
N GLU A 74 -15.20 20.34 26.32
CA GLU A 74 -15.30 19.70 27.65
C GLU A 74 -15.17 20.74 28.78
N MET A 75 -14.24 21.68 28.67
CA MET A 75 -14.09 22.79 29.63
C MET A 75 -15.34 23.69 29.68
N LEU A 76 -15.89 24.05 28.52
CA LEU A 76 -17.13 24.84 28.45
C LEU A 76 -18.33 24.06 29.00
N LEU A 77 -18.32 22.73 28.89
CA LEU A 77 -19.37 21.89 29.44
C LEU A 77 -19.31 21.90 30.97
N GLU A 78 -18.12 21.76 31.56
CA GLU A 78 -17.89 21.90 33.00
C GLU A 78 -18.35 23.28 33.49
N ASP A 79 -17.95 24.36 32.81
CA ASP A 79 -18.39 25.73 33.16
C ASP A 79 -19.92 25.89 33.13
N CYS A 80 -20.59 25.28 32.14
CA CYS A 80 -22.06 25.32 32.05
C CYS A 80 -22.72 24.57 33.21
N GLU A 81 -22.19 23.41 33.58
CA GLU A 81 -22.71 22.61 34.70
C GLU A 81 -22.53 23.35 36.04
N ASP A 82 -21.38 23.99 36.26
CA ASP A 82 -21.09 24.78 37.47
C ASP A 82 -21.93 26.06 37.57
N LEU A 83 -22.19 26.72 36.45
CA LEU A 83 -22.98 27.96 36.39
C LEU A 83 -24.48 27.72 36.26
N GLY A 84 -24.93 26.47 36.14
CA GLY A 84 -26.34 26.11 35.92
C GLY A 84 -26.88 26.57 34.55
N ASN A 85 -26.01 26.70 33.55
CA ASN A 85 -26.36 27.08 32.19
C ASN A 85 -26.66 25.85 31.32
N ASP A 86 -27.81 25.24 31.57
CA ASP A 86 -28.21 23.99 30.90
C ASP A 86 -28.55 24.16 29.41
N GLU A 87 -28.71 25.39 28.91
CA GLU A 87 -29.12 25.66 27.52
C GLU A 87 -28.06 25.23 26.50
N MET A 88 -26.77 25.42 26.82
CA MET A 88 -25.66 25.13 25.91
C MET A 88 -25.14 23.69 26.00
N VAL A 89 -25.49 22.97 27.07
CA VAL A 89 -25.06 21.58 27.35
C VAL A 89 -25.33 20.63 26.17
N PRO A 90 -26.51 20.63 25.52
CA PRO A 90 -26.78 19.71 24.41
C PRO A 90 -25.88 19.95 23.19
N ASP A 91 -25.61 21.22 22.86
CA ASP A 91 -24.80 21.58 21.71
C ASP A 91 -23.31 21.31 21.95
N LEU A 92 -22.81 21.59 23.16
CA LEU A 92 -21.45 21.21 23.56
C LEU A 92 -21.23 19.71 23.45
N LYS A 93 -22.17 18.89 23.97
CA LYS A 93 -22.12 17.42 23.83
C LYS A 93 -22.11 16.98 22.36
N ARG A 94 -22.87 17.64 21.48
CA ARG A 94 -22.85 17.37 20.04
C ARG A 94 -21.50 17.70 19.40
N ILE A 95 -20.89 18.83 19.76
CA ILE A 95 -19.56 19.23 19.26
C ILE A 95 -18.51 18.21 19.69
N THR A 96 -18.49 17.83 20.97
CA THR A 96 -17.55 16.84 21.51
C THR A 96 -17.70 15.49 20.82
N ASN A 97 -18.95 14.99 20.69
CA ASN A 97 -19.22 13.71 20.04
C ASN A 97 -18.84 13.71 18.56
N SER A 98 -19.13 14.79 17.83
CA SER A 98 -18.77 14.92 16.41
C SER A 98 -17.25 14.96 16.22
N SER A 99 -16.54 15.65 17.11
CA SER A 99 -15.07 15.73 17.09
C SER A 99 -14.42 14.37 17.38
N LYS A 100 -14.93 13.63 18.38
CA LYS A 100 -14.50 12.26 18.69
C LYS A 100 -14.80 11.30 17.53
N HIS A 101 -15.95 11.45 16.88
CA HIS A 101 -16.31 10.64 15.71
C HIS A 101 -15.37 10.91 14.52
N LEU A 102 -15.07 12.17 14.21
CA LEU A 102 -14.14 12.53 13.14
C LEU A 102 -12.73 11.98 13.41
N LEU A 103 -12.26 12.05 14.66
CA LEU A 103 -10.98 11.45 15.05
C LEU A 103 -10.95 9.93 14.80
N SER A 104 -12.04 9.23 15.10
CA SER A 104 -12.19 7.80 14.81
C SER A 104 -12.14 7.51 13.30
N LEU A 105 -12.85 8.28 12.48
CA LEU A 105 -12.82 8.14 11.03
C LEU A 105 -11.41 8.32 10.45
N ILE A 106 -10.67 9.34 10.93
CA ILE A 106 -9.28 9.59 10.54
C ILE A 106 -8.38 8.40 10.89
N ASN A 107 -8.55 7.82 12.08
CA ASN A 107 -7.78 6.64 12.50
C ASN A 107 -8.11 5.41 11.61
N ASN A 108 -9.38 5.18 11.27
CA ASN A 108 -9.77 4.06 10.41
C ASN A 108 -9.17 4.14 9.00
N VAL A 109 -9.07 5.34 8.41
CA VAL A 109 -8.43 5.55 7.09
C VAL A 109 -6.92 5.25 7.15
N LEU A 110 -6.29 5.57 8.28
CA LEU A 110 -4.88 5.25 8.52
C LEU A 110 -4.65 3.73 8.60
N ASP A 111 -5.51 3.00 9.31
CA ASP A 111 -5.35 1.56 9.50
C ASP A 111 -5.47 0.78 8.18
N LEU A 112 -6.42 1.17 7.31
CA LEU A 112 -6.52 0.64 5.95
C LEU A 112 -5.24 0.89 5.12
N SER A 113 -4.59 2.04 5.34
CA SER A 113 -3.36 2.42 4.65
C SER A 113 -2.12 1.66 5.17
N LYS A 114 -2.18 1.06 6.36
CA LYS A 114 -1.11 0.23 6.96
C LYS A 114 -1.32 -1.27 6.72
N LEU A 115 -2.56 -1.77 6.80
CA LEU A 115 -2.89 -3.20 6.65
C LEU A 115 -2.44 -3.79 5.30
N LYS A 116 -2.48 -2.99 4.23
CA LYS A 116 -1.98 -3.44 2.92
C LYS A 116 -0.48 -3.72 2.91
N GLN A 117 0.33 -3.06 3.75
CA GLN A 117 1.78 -3.26 3.74
C GLN A 117 2.19 -4.57 4.43
N VAL A 118 1.53 -4.93 5.55
CA VAL A 118 1.88 -6.13 6.33
C VAL A 118 1.69 -7.42 5.51
N LYS A 119 0.65 -7.47 4.65
CA LYS A 119 0.38 -8.65 3.83
C LYS A 119 1.51 -8.95 2.82
N TRP A 120 2.28 -7.95 2.39
CA TRP A 120 3.41 -8.16 1.47
C TRP A 120 4.69 -8.63 2.17
N THR A 121 4.92 -8.21 3.42
CA THR A 121 6.12 -8.56 4.19
C THR A 121 6.14 -10.04 4.61
N CYS A 122 4.98 -10.64 4.88
CA CYS A 122 4.90 -12.06 5.24
C CYS A 122 5.12 -13.00 4.04
N ILE A 123 4.90 -12.55 2.80
CA ILE A 123 5.05 -13.40 1.61
C ILE A 123 6.52 -13.46 1.13
N SER A 124 7.32 -12.41 1.37
CA SER A 124 8.73 -12.40 0.96
C SER A 124 9.67 -13.25 1.82
N HIS A 125 9.22 -13.73 2.98
CA HIS A 125 10.01 -14.58 3.90
C HIS A 125 9.69 -16.08 3.78
N LEU A 126 8.79 -16.48 2.87
CA LEU A 126 8.46 -17.89 2.61
C LEU A 126 9.02 -18.44 1.29
N SER A 127 9.96 -17.74 0.65
CA SER A 127 10.60 -18.19 -0.61
C SER A 127 12.12 -18.05 -0.63
N THR A 128 12.75 -18.04 0.54
CA THR A 128 14.20 -18.24 0.68
C THR A 128 14.42 -19.55 1.41
#